data_AF-A0A9E4XJL0-F1
#
_entry.id   AF-A0A9E4XJL0-F1
#
_cell.length_a   1.000
_cell.length_b   1.000
_cell.length_c   1.000
_cell.angle_alpha   90.00
_cell.angle_beta   90.00
_cell.angle_gamma   90.00
#
_symmetry.space_group_name_H-M   'P 1'
#
loop_
_entity.id
_entity.type
_entity.pdbx_description
1 polymer ?
#
loop_
_entity_poly.entity_id
_entity_poly.type
_entity_poly.pdbx_seq_one_letter_code
_entity_poly.pdbx_strand_id
1 'polypeptide(L)'
;MDMQSKSRAIDKVYKRRDRYEIPEWQREEVWSEDSQRKLIDTILRGWHLPKFYFLASDTEEGYFEVVDGQQRLSAIWAFMDGDLTLDTKSAKKHGG
;
A
#
# COMPACT_ATOMS: atom_id res chain seq x y z
N MET A 1 -14.78 -13.57 -14.82
CA MET A 1 -14.06 -12.89 -13.73
C MET A 1 -15.02 -11.89 -13.11
N ASP A 2 -15.51 -12.18 -11.91
CA ASP A 2 -16.39 -11.27 -11.18
C ASP A 2 -15.56 -10.27 -10.39
N MET A 3 -15.75 -8.97 -10.66
CA MET A 3 -15.03 -7.92 -9.96
C MET A 3 -15.80 -7.49 -8.71
N GLN A 4 -15.17 -7.65 -7.55
CA GLN A 4 -15.73 -7.28 -6.25
C GLN A 4 -15.03 -6.04 -5.70
N SER A 5 -15.76 -4.95 -5.45
CA SER A 5 -15.20 -3.76 -4.81
C SER A 5 -15.50 -3.78 -3.31
N LYS A 6 -14.47 -3.72 -2.48
CA LYS A 6 -14.57 -3.70 -1.01
C LYS A 6 -13.76 -2.52 -0.46
N SER A 7 -14.32 -1.82 0.52
CA SER A 7 -13.56 -0.86 1.32
C SER A 7 -12.93 -1.59 2.50
N ARG A 8 -11.62 -1.41 2.71
CA ARG A 8 -10.87 -1.99 3.83
C ARG A 8 -9.97 -0.91 4.43
N ALA A 9 -9.88 -0.89 5.77
CA ALA A 9 -8.95 -0.02 6.47
C ALA A 9 -7.51 -0.46 6.20
N ILE A 10 -6.61 0.52 6.04
CA ILE A 10 -5.19 0.28 5.72
C ILE A 10 -4.53 -0.57 6.82
N ASP A 11 -4.88 -0.37 8.10
CA ASP A 11 -4.34 -1.16 9.20
C ASP A 11 -4.65 -2.66 9.06
N LYS A 12 -5.83 -3.00 8.54
CA LYS A 12 -6.23 -4.39 8.31
C LYS A 12 -5.50 -5.02 7.14
N VAL A 13 -5.22 -4.23 6.10
CA VAL A 13 -4.41 -4.68 4.96
C VAL A 13 -2.97 -4.93 5.41
N TYR A 14 -2.38 -4.00 6.14
CA TYR A 14 -1.02 -4.12 6.66
C TYR A 14 -0.83 -5.30 7.65
N LYS A 15 -1.81 -5.52 8.55
CA LYS A 15 -1.78 -6.67 9.49
C LYS A 15 -1.88 -8.04 8.80
N ARG A 16 -2.32 -8.07 7.55
CA ARG A 16 -2.45 -9.29 6.74
C ARG A 16 -1.51 -9.25 5.53
N ARG A 17 -0.43 -8.46 5.58
CA ARG A 17 0.51 -8.28 4.46
C ARG A 17 1.13 -9.59 3.98
N ASP A 18 1.26 -10.56 4.88
CA ASP A 18 1.67 -11.95 4.62
C ASP A 18 0.78 -12.70 3.62
N ARG A 19 -0.45 -12.20 3.39
CA ARG A 19 -1.43 -12.78 2.47
C ARG A 19 -1.50 -12.05 1.12
N TYR A 20 -0.65 -11.06 0.91
CA TYR A 20 -0.57 -10.29 -0.33
C TYR A 20 0.74 -10.62 -1.03
N GLU A 21 0.66 -11.46 -2.05
CA GLU A 21 1.80 -11.89 -2.83
C GLU A 21 2.05 -10.93 -3.99
N ILE A 22 3.30 -10.53 -4.19
CA ILE A 22 3.73 -9.74 -5.35
C ILE A 22 4.31 -10.71 -6.37
N PRO A 23 3.63 -10.94 -7.51
CA PRO A 23 4.11 -11.90 -8.50
C PRO A 23 5.45 -11.49 -9.14
N GLU A 24 6.26 -12.47 -9.53
CA GLU A 24 7.60 -12.24 -10.12
C GLU A 24 7.59 -11.43 -11.43
N TRP A 25 6.46 -11.44 -12.17
CA TRP A 25 6.31 -10.67 -13.41
C TRP A 25 6.09 -9.17 -13.17
N GLN A 26 5.81 -8.76 -11.94
CA GLN A 26 5.72 -7.35 -11.59
C GLN A 26 7.09 -6.69 -11.62
N ARG A 27 7.11 -5.37 -11.86
CA ARG A 27 8.34 -4.60 -11.84
C ARG A 27 8.92 -4.51 -10.42
N GLU A 28 10.23 -4.36 -10.35
CA GLU A 28 10.91 -4.03 -9.09
C GLU A 28 10.43 -2.69 -8.53
N GLU A 29 10.77 -2.43 -7.26
CA GLU A 29 10.51 -1.14 -6.63
C GLU A 29 11.29 -0.04 -7.37
N VAL A 30 10.56 0.91 -7.96
CA VAL A 30 11.12 2.05 -8.71
C VAL A 30 10.75 3.39 -8.08
N TRP A 31 9.91 3.41 -7.04
CA TRP A 31 9.63 4.66 -6.34
C TRP A 31 10.78 5.04 -5.42
N SER A 32 11.29 6.26 -5.64
CA SER A 32 12.17 6.93 -4.69
C SER A 32 11.46 7.16 -3.35
N GLU A 33 12.22 7.26 -2.26
CA GLU A 33 11.68 7.62 -0.93
C GLU A 33 10.80 8.88 -0.97
N ASP A 34 11.14 9.88 -1.79
CA ASP A 34 10.34 11.10 -1.95
C ASP A 34 8.96 10.81 -2.54
N SER A 35 8.89 9.89 -3.51
CA SER A 35 7.63 9.45 -4.12
C SER A 35 6.78 8.67 -3.10
N GLN A 36 7.43 7.80 -2.32
CA GLN A 36 6.77 7.06 -1.24
C GLN A 36 6.23 8.03 -0.16
N ARG A 37 7.03 9.00 0.29
CA ARG A 37 6.63 10.03 1.26
C ARG A 37 5.42 10.85 0.79
N LYS A 38 5.38 11.23 -0.49
CA LYS A 38 4.24 11.95 -1.10
C LYS A 38 2.95 11.14 -1.03
N LEU A 39 3.02 9.82 -1.21
CA LEU A 39 1.85 8.96 -1.02
C LEU A 39 1.38 9.01 0.44
N ILE A 40 2.29 8.88 1.40
CA ILE A 40 1.93 8.93 2.83
C ILE A 40 1.32 10.28 3.20
N ASP A 41 1.91 11.39 2.75
CA ASP A 41 1.35 12.74 2.93
C ASP A 41 -0.06 12.86 2.33
N THR A 42 -0.29 12.28 1.15
CA THR A 42 -1.62 12.22 0.51
C THR A 42 -2.62 11.46 1.38
N ILE A 43 -2.23 10.30 1.92
CA ILE A 43 -3.07 9.48 2.83
C ILE A 43 -3.42 10.26 4.09
N LEU A 44 -2.44 10.89 4.73
CA LEU A 44 -2.62 11.64 5.98
C LEU A 44 -3.48 12.89 5.80
N ARG A 45 -3.54 13.44 4.60
CA ARG A 45 -4.44 14.56 4.24
C ARG A 45 -5.87 14.11 3.94
N GLY A 46 -6.13 12.80 3.91
CA GLY A 46 -7.43 12.25 3.54
C GLY A 46 -7.76 12.45 2.05
N TRP A 47 -6.74 12.63 1.20
CA TRP A 47 -6.94 12.75 -0.23
C TRP A 47 -7.26 11.38 -0.85
N HIS A 48 -8.03 11.41 -1.94
CA HIS A 48 -8.47 10.17 -2.59
C HIS A 48 -7.29 9.43 -3.22
N LEU A 49 -7.16 8.14 -2.89
CA LEU A 49 -6.22 7.24 -3.54
C LEU A 49 -6.92 6.43 -4.64
N PRO A 50 -6.22 6.15 -5.77
CA PRO A 50 -6.71 5.19 -6.74
C PRO A 50 -6.95 3.82 -6.09
N LYS A 51 -7.85 3.03 -6.67
CA LYS A 51 -8.14 1.68 -6.17
C LYS A 51 -6.89 0.78 -6.24
N PHE A 52 -6.87 -0.25 -5.40
CA PHE A 52 -5.94 -1.36 -5.48
C PHE A 52 -6.65 -2.53 -6.12
N TYR A 53 -5.94 -3.27 -6.97
CA TYR A 53 -6.48 -4.45 -7.63
C TYR A 53 -5.76 -5.70 -7.16
N PHE A 54 -6.55 -6.68 -6.74
CA PHE A 54 -6.08 -7.94 -6.19
C PHE A 54 -6.80 -9.08 -6.91
N LEU A 55 -6.05 -10.12 -7.25
CA LEU A 55 -6.61 -11.38 -7.70
C LEU A 55 -6.70 -12.30 -6.48
N ALA A 56 -7.90 -12.78 -6.16
CA ALA A 56 -8.07 -13.74 -5.07
C ALA A 56 -7.52 -15.10 -5.50
N SER A 57 -6.80 -15.78 -4.61
CA SER A 57 -6.35 -17.14 -4.85
C SER A 57 -7.55 -18.10 -4.89
N ASP A 58 -7.56 -18.99 -5.89
CA ASP A 58 -8.56 -20.07 -6.00
C ASP A 58 -8.23 -21.26 -5.07
N THR A 59 -6.98 -21.36 -4.61
CA THR A 59 -6.48 -22.49 -3.81
C THR A 59 -6.42 -22.20 -2.32
N GLU A 60 -6.23 -20.94 -1.93
CA GLU A 60 -6.10 -20.54 -0.52
C GLU A 60 -6.96 -19.32 -0.19
N GLU A 61 -7.99 -19.55 0.64
CA GLU A 61 -8.96 -18.50 0.96
C GLU A 61 -8.31 -17.33 1.71
N GLY A 62 -8.49 -16.13 1.15
CA GLY A 62 -8.00 -14.91 1.77
C GLY A 62 -6.54 -14.58 1.46
N TYR A 63 -5.92 -15.32 0.55
CA TYR A 63 -4.69 -14.95 -0.13
C TYR A 63 -5.00 -14.20 -1.43
N PHE A 64 -4.14 -13.24 -1.75
CA PHE A 64 -4.34 -12.32 -2.85
C PHE A 64 -3.03 -12.08 -3.58
N GLU A 65 -3.05 -12.16 -4.91
CA GLU A 65 -1.98 -11.65 -5.75
C GLU A 65 -2.22 -10.17 -6.06
N VAL A 66 -1.16 -9.36 -5.95
CA VAL A 66 -1.21 -7.93 -6.23
C VAL A 66 -1.11 -7.69 -7.74
N VAL A 67 -2.21 -7.25 -8.33
CA VAL A 67 -2.29 -6.93 -9.78
C VAL A 67 -1.89 -5.47 -10.04
N ASP A 68 -2.33 -4.55 -9.16
CA ASP A 68 -1.95 -3.13 -9.22
C ASP A 68 -1.82 -2.52 -7.83
N GLY A 69 -0.94 -1.54 -7.71
CA GLY A 69 -0.70 -0.80 -6.47
C GLY A 69 0.45 -1.33 -5.61
N GLN A 70 1.30 -2.21 -6.14
CA GLN A 70 2.49 -2.74 -5.45
C GLN A 70 3.35 -1.64 -4.80
N GLN A 71 3.77 -0.62 -5.57
CA GLN A 71 4.63 0.45 -5.06
C GLN A 71 3.94 1.27 -3.96
N ARG A 72 2.61 1.39 -4.07
CA ARG A 72 1.78 2.08 -3.07
C ARG A 72 1.67 1.25 -1.79
N LEU A 73 1.51 -0.08 -1.90
CA LEU A 73 1.51 -0.99 -0.76
C LEU A 73 2.88 -1.01 -0.07
N SER A 74 3.95 -1.10 -0.86
CA SER A 74 5.34 -1.04 -0.40
C SER A 74 5.60 0.22 0.42
N ALA A 75 5.25 1.41 -0.09
CA ALA A 75 5.37 2.66 0.64
C ALA A 75 4.55 2.68 1.95
N ILE A 76 3.33 2.17 1.93
CA ILE A 76 2.47 2.06 3.13
C ILE A 76 3.10 1.12 4.16
N TRP A 77 3.62 -0.03 3.73
CA TRP A 77 4.24 -1.01 4.62
C TRP A 77 5.52 -0.44 5.23
N ALA A 78 6.41 0.14 4.41
CA ALA A 78 7.63 0.78 4.88
C ALA A 78 7.35 1.91 5.91
N PHE A 79 6.29 2.70 5.70
CA PHE A 79 5.88 3.72 6.69
C PHE A 79 5.39 3.11 7.99
N MET A 80 4.60 2.02 7.92
CA MET A 80 4.05 1.35 9.10
C MET A 80 5.10 0.53 9.87
N ASP A 81 6.11 0.00 9.17
CA ASP A 81 7.26 -0.69 9.75
C ASP A 81 8.29 0.27 10.36
N GLY A 82 8.21 1.57 10.02
CA GLY A 82 9.11 2.62 10.51
C GLY A 82 10.34 2.87 9.64
N ASP A 83 10.48 2.14 8.53
CA ASP A 83 11.57 2.26 7.56
C ASP A 83 11.46 3.51 6.69
N LEU A 84 10.25 4.04 6.51
CA LEU A 84 9.99 5.30 5.80
C LEU A 84 9.52 6.37 6.79
N THR A 85 10.31 7.42 6.97
CA THR A 85 9.91 8.59 7.76
C THR A 85 9.36 9.70 6.87
N LEU A 86 8.43 10.51 7.37
CA LEU A 86 8.00 11.74 6.69
C LEU A 86 9.15 12.75 6.62
N ASP A 87 9.13 13.60 5.60
CA ASP A 87 10.03 14.75 5.56
C ASP A 87 9.68 15.75 6.68
N THR A 88 10.61 16.62 7.04
CA THR A 88 10.44 17.54 8.18
C THR A 88 9.23 18.47 8.04
N LYS A 89 8.81 18.82 6.80
CA LYS A 89 7.64 19.67 6.59
C LYS A 89 6.34 18.90 6.79
N SER A 90 6.24 17.68 6.25
CA SER A 90 5.05 16.83 6.44
C SER A 90 4.96 16.29 7.86
N ALA A 91 6.10 15.94 8.47
CA ALA A 91 6.18 15.56 9.87
C ALA A 91 5.67 16.67 10.79
N LYS A 92 6.12 17.92 10.62
CA LYS A 92 5.65 19.07 11.42
C LYS A 92 4.15 19.37 11.25
N LYS A 93 3.56 18.96 10.13
CA LYS A 93 2.13 19.18 9.84
C LYS A 93 1.24 18.09 10.45
N HIS A 94 1.74 16.88 10.58
CA HIS A 94 0.97 15.70 10.98
C HIS A 94 1.40 15.10 12.34
N GLY A 95 2.57 15.48 12.85
CA GLY A 95 3.09 15.16 14.17
C GLY A 95 3.42 16.44 14.95
N GLY A 96 2.96 16.51 16.20
CA GLY A 96 3.27 17.58 17.14
C GLY A 96 4.61 17.39 17.81
#